data_AF-A0A1F8NDN1-F1
#
_entry.id   AF-A0A1F8NDN1-F1
#
_cell.length_a   1.000
_cell.length_b   1.000
_cell.length_c   1.000
_cell.angle_alpha   90.00
_cell.angle_beta   90.00
_cell.angle_gamma   90.00
#
_symmetry.space_group_name_H-M   'P 1'
#
loop_
_entity.id
_entity.type
_entity.pdbx_description
1 polymer ?
#
loop_
_entity_poly.entity_id
_entity_poly.type
_entity_poly.pdbx_seq_one_letter_code
_entity_poly.pdbx_strand_id
1 'polypeptide(L)'
;MESAGSLGTITPSRGEQLGNLLTDILRDGGFSLALLGDLEGFPVAWATAPGEVAEARAAAVALMQRSAAQARAQLGLGTTDEIMLHDDRGRRLVCRPFRAGDNELILIVLVPGSQQPYRMMTNRALREVRRILGSAGE
;
A
#
# COMPACT_ATOMS: atom_id res chain seq x y z
N MET A 1 50.45 2.03 -3.98
CA MET A 1 49.73 3.30 -4.23
C MET A 1 48.98 3.07 -5.53
N GLU A 2 47.67 2.80 -5.58
CA GLU A 2 46.57 2.95 -4.63
C GLU A 2 45.68 1.68 -4.70
N SER A 3 45.12 1.28 -3.56
CA SER A 3 44.15 0.18 -3.49
C SER A 3 42.86 0.58 -4.19
N ALA A 4 42.43 -0.22 -5.16
CA ALA A 4 41.09 -0.16 -5.71
C ALA A 4 40.08 -0.46 -4.59
N GLY A 5 39.36 0.58 -4.16
CA GLY A 5 38.25 0.45 -3.22
C GLY A 5 37.17 -0.44 -3.82
N SER A 6 36.93 -1.59 -3.21
CA SER A 6 35.80 -2.45 -3.50
C SER A 6 34.50 -1.66 -3.28
N LEU A 7 33.77 -1.36 -4.35
CA LEU A 7 32.40 -0.84 -4.28
C LEU A 7 31.53 -1.93 -3.62
N GLY A 8 31.30 -1.80 -2.33
CA GLY A 8 30.35 -2.65 -1.61
C GLY A 8 28.94 -2.40 -2.13
N THR A 9 28.22 -3.46 -2.45
CA THR A 9 26.81 -3.38 -2.85
C THR A 9 25.98 -2.84 -1.68
N ILE A 10 25.48 -1.60 -1.78
CA ILE A 10 24.58 -1.02 -0.77
C ILE A 10 23.24 -1.73 -0.89
N THR A 11 22.92 -2.60 0.08
CA THR A 11 21.59 -3.22 0.15
C THR A 11 20.60 -2.21 0.72
N PRO A 12 19.50 -1.87 0.01
CA PRO A 12 18.55 -0.87 0.49
C PRO A 12 17.83 -1.36 1.74
N SER A 13 17.49 -0.42 2.63
CA SER A 13 16.72 -0.72 3.84
C SER A 13 15.31 -1.23 3.48
N ARG A 14 14.63 -1.95 4.38
CA ARG A 14 13.25 -2.41 4.14
C ARG A 14 12.30 -1.24 3.83
N GLY A 15 12.43 -0.12 4.53
CA GLY A 15 11.62 1.07 4.28
C GLY A 15 11.83 1.64 2.87
N GLU A 16 13.09 1.70 2.42
CA GLU A 16 13.44 2.13 1.06
C GLU A 16 12.92 1.15 0.00
N GLN A 17 13.03 -0.16 0.23
CA GLN A 17 12.46 -1.19 -0.65
C GLN A 17 10.93 -1.04 -0.79
N LEU A 18 10.23 -0.78 0.31
CA LEU A 18 8.79 -0.52 0.28
C LEU A 18 8.45 0.77 -0.48
N GLY A 19 9.20 1.85 -0.26
CA GLY A 19 9.02 3.12 -0.98
C GLY A 19 9.22 2.96 -2.49
N ASN A 20 10.26 2.24 -2.90
CA ASN A 20 10.53 1.93 -4.31
C ASN A 20 9.42 1.07 -4.92
N LEU A 21 8.96 0.02 -4.21
CA LEU A 21 7.84 -0.81 -4.65
C LEU A 21 6.57 0.01 -4.85
N LEU A 22 6.22 0.89 -3.90
CA LEU A 22 5.03 1.73 -4.00
C LEU A 22 5.12 2.73 -5.16
N THR A 23 6.32 3.25 -5.43
CA THR A 23 6.59 4.11 -6.59
C THR A 23 6.40 3.35 -7.91
N ASP A 24 6.88 2.11 -7.98
CA ASP A 24 6.73 1.27 -9.17
C ASP A 24 5.28 0.93 -9.45
N ILE A 25 4.51 0.50 -8.45
CA ILE A 25 3.08 0.18 -8.67
C ILE A 25 2.25 1.42 -8.95
N LEU A 26 2.63 2.58 -8.42
CA LEU A 26 1.96 3.85 -8.72
C LEU A 26 2.15 4.19 -10.20
N ARG A 27 3.39 4.13 -10.68
CA ARG A 27 3.74 4.41 -12.08
C ARG A 27 3.12 3.37 -13.02
N ASP A 28 3.39 2.09 -12.80
CA ASP A 28 2.95 0.99 -13.66
C ASP A 28 1.42 0.83 -13.63
N GLY A 29 0.80 1.11 -12.48
CA GLY A 29 -0.64 1.06 -12.27
C GLY A 29 -1.38 2.32 -12.67
N GLY A 30 -0.69 3.43 -12.96
CA GLY A 30 -1.28 4.73 -13.24
C GLY A 30 -2.11 5.28 -12.07
N PHE A 31 -1.68 5.03 -10.83
CA PHE A 31 -2.37 5.50 -9.63
C PHE A 31 -1.94 6.94 -9.30
N SER A 32 -2.78 7.68 -8.56
CA SER A 32 -2.38 8.98 -7.98
C SER A 32 -1.84 8.85 -6.55
N LEU A 33 -2.16 7.75 -5.88
CA LEU A 33 -1.68 7.40 -4.54
C LEU A 33 -1.45 5.89 -4.46
N ALA A 34 -0.35 5.50 -3.81
CA ALA A 34 -0.11 4.16 -3.30
C ALA A 34 0.45 4.27 -1.88
N LEU A 35 -0.20 3.68 -0.90
CA LEU A 35 0.14 3.80 0.51
C LEU A 35 0.05 2.46 1.21
N LEU A 36 1.01 2.20 2.09
CA LEU A 36 0.99 1.11 3.04
C LEU A 36 0.80 1.71 4.45
N GLY A 37 -0.24 1.28 5.14
CA GLY A 37 -0.51 1.67 6.54
C GLY A 37 -0.59 0.46 7.46
N ASP A 38 -0.41 0.68 8.75
CA ASP A 38 -0.70 -0.32 9.79
C ASP A 38 -2.17 -0.27 10.23
N LEU A 39 -2.52 -1.09 11.22
CA LEU A 39 -3.86 -1.12 11.80
C LEU A 39 -4.19 0.09 12.69
N GLU A 40 -3.19 0.79 13.18
CA GLU A 40 -3.37 1.96 14.05
C GLU A 40 -3.63 3.24 13.27
N GLY A 41 -3.48 3.21 11.94
CA GLY A 41 -3.72 4.36 11.09
C GLY A 41 -2.47 5.06 10.60
N PHE A 42 -1.28 4.54 10.93
CA PHE A 42 -0.03 5.20 10.61
C PHE A 42 0.54 4.73 9.26
N PRO A 43 0.99 5.67 8.42
CA PRO A 43 1.64 5.30 7.16
C PRO A 43 3.02 4.69 7.41
N VAL A 44 3.23 3.48 6.89
CA VAL A 44 4.52 2.77 6.89
C VAL A 44 5.38 3.22 5.71
N ALA A 45 4.76 3.35 4.52
CA ALA A 45 5.40 3.83 3.30
C ALA A 45 4.34 4.38 2.34
N TRP A 46 4.75 5.25 1.41
CA TRP A 46 3.84 5.80 0.40
C TRP A 46 4.58 6.25 -0.87
N ALA A 47 3.83 6.38 -1.95
CA ALA A 47 4.19 7.11 -3.16
C ALA A 47 2.96 7.90 -3.63
N THR A 48 3.19 9.08 -4.20
CA THR A 48 2.13 9.95 -4.73
C THR A 48 2.53 10.49 -6.09
N ALA A 49 1.53 10.80 -6.92
CA ALA A 49 1.77 11.63 -8.10
C ALA A 49 2.18 13.06 -7.68
N PRO A 50 2.92 13.79 -8.54
CA PRO A 50 3.27 15.19 -8.27
C PRO A 50 2.02 16.04 -7.97
N GLY A 51 2.08 16.86 -6.91
CA GLY A 51 1.00 17.77 -6.53
C GLY A 51 -0.07 17.20 -5.58
N GLU A 52 0.00 15.91 -5.22
CA GLU A 52 -0.86 15.29 -4.20
C GLU A 52 -0.28 15.47 -2.78
N VAL A 53 -1.12 15.85 -1.80
CA VAL A 53 -0.68 16.34 -0.47
C VAL A 53 -0.70 15.26 0.61
N ALA A 54 0.28 15.37 1.52
CA ALA A 54 0.56 14.51 2.66
C ALA A 54 -0.60 14.19 3.62
N GLU A 55 -1.56 15.11 3.82
CA GLU A 55 -2.63 14.98 4.82
C GLU A 55 -3.73 13.99 4.43
N ALA A 56 -3.93 13.78 3.12
CA ALA A 56 -4.85 12.76 2.61
C ALA A 56 -4.47 11.33 3.07
N ARG A 57 -3.21 11.11 3.46
CA ARG A 57 -2.64 9.80 3.80
C ARG A 57 -3.17 9.25 5.13
N ALA A 58 -3.10 10.03 6.21
CA ALA A 58 -3.58 9.60 7.54
C ALA A 58 -5.10 9.49 7.58
N ALA A 59 -5.80 10.42 6.89
CA ALA A 59 -7.26 10.40 6.80
C ALA A 59 -7.78 9.15 6.08
N ALA A 60 -7.12 8.72 4.99
CA ALA A 60 -7.51 7.52 4.25
C ALA A 60 -7.40 6.26 5.11
N VAL A 61 -6.29 6.07 5.83
CA VAL A 61 -6.12 4.89 6.69
C VAL A 61 -7.12 4.89 7.84
N ALA A 62 -7.28 6.03 8.54
CA ALA A 62 -8.21 6.15 9.66
C ALA A 62 -9.69 5.97 9.25
N LEU A 63 -10.07 6.40 8.04
CA LEU A 63 -11.40 6.13 7.49
C LEU A 63 -11.58 4.64 7.26
N MET A 64 -10.59 3.97 6.66
CA MET A 64 -10.69 2.55 6.33
C MET A 64 -10.79 1.66 7.55
N GLN A 65 -9.98 1.92 8.59
CA GLN A 65 -10.04 1.15 9.83
C GLN A 65 -11.41 1.23 10.47
N ARG A 66 -12.01 2.43 10.48
CA ARG A 66 -13.37 2.64 10.99
C ARG A 66 -14.42 1.90 10.15
N SER A 67 -14.35 1.98 8.82
CA SER A 67 -15.28 1.28 7.93
C SER A 67 -15.17 -0.25 8.08
N ALA A 68 -13.96 -0.81 8.15
CA ALA A 68 -13.74 -2.23 8.34
C ALA A 68 -14.28 -2.71 9.71
N ALA A 69 -14.01 -1.97 10.78
CA ALA A 69 -14.49 -2.28 12.11
C ALA A 69 -16.03 -2.27 12.18
N GLN A 70 -16.67 -1.26 11.60
CA GLN A 70 -18.13 -1.15 11.56
C GLN A 70 -18.77 -2.26 10.72
N ALA A 71 -18.19 -2.58 9.56
CA ALA A 71 -18.68 -3.65 8.69
C ALA A 71 -18.69 -5.01 9.42
N ARG A 72 -17.64 -5.32 10.19
CA ARG A 72 -17.58 -6.53 11.02
C ARG A 72 -18.63 -6.50 12.13
N ALA A 73 -18.67 -5.41 12.89
CA ALA A 73 -19.51 -5.30 14.09
C ALA A 73 -21.02 -5.27 13.77
N GLN A 74 -21.42 -4.60 12.69
CA GLN A 74 -22.82 -4.33 12.40
C GLN A 74 -23.43 -5.26 11.35
N LEU A 75 -22.61 -5.76 10.42
CA LEU A 75 -23.09 -6.60 9.31
C LEU A 75 -22.71 -8.07 9.48
N GLY A 76 -21.97 -8.43 10.54
CA GLY A 76 -21.50 -9.79 10.76
C GLY A 76 -20.51 -10.27 9.70
N LEU A 77 -19.88 -9.34 8.97
CA LEU A 77 -18.88 -9.68 7.97
C LEU A 77 -17.62 -10.24 8.65
N GLY A 78 -16.99 -11.21 7.98
CA GLY A 78 -15.67 -11.72 8.35
C GLY A 78 -14.57 -10.68 8.13
N THR A 79 -13.31 -11.11 8.13
CA THR A 79 -12.21 -10.24 7.75
C THR A 79 -12.41 -9.75 6.31
N THR A 80 -12.41 -8.44 6.12
CA THR A 80 -12.65 -7.83 4.80
C THR A 80 -11.39 -7.90 3.93
N ASP A 81 -11.49 -8.55 2.79
CA ASP A 81 -10.38 -8.65 1.83
C ASP A 81 -10.15 -7.37 1.00
N GLU A 82 -11.22 -6.59 0.78
CA GLU A 82 -11.18 -5.35 0.00
C GLU A 82 -12.35 -4.42 0.37
N ILE A 83 -12.07 -3.13 0.50
CA ILE A 83 -13.05 -2.03 0.58
C ILE A 83 -12.80 -1.12 -0.62
N MET A 84 -13.87 -0.68 -1.28
CA MET A 84 -13.77 0.24 -2.41
C MET A 84 -14.78 1.37 -2.29
N LEU A 85 -14.29 2.60 -2.38
CA LEU A 85 -15.11 3.81 -2.44
C LEU A 85 -14.98 4.44 -3.82
N HIS A 86 -16.11 4.88 -4.38
CA HIS A 86 -16.17 5.60 -5.64
C HIS A 86 -16.59 7.04 -5.37
N ASP A 87 -16.03 7.99 -6.12
CA ASP A 87 -16.60 9.34 -6.19
C ASP A 87 -17.41 9.55 -7.49
N ASP A 88 -18.06 10.70 -7.58
CA ASP A 88 -18.88 11.14 -8.71
C ASP A 88 -18.09 11.34 -10.01
N ARG A 89 -16.76 11.41 -9.92
CA ARG A 89 -15.81 11.51 -11.04
C ARG A 89 -15.30 10.15 -11.49
N GLY A 90 -15.74 9.06 -10.85
CA GLY A 90 -15.34 7.70 -11.18
C GLY A 90 -13.95 7.32 -10.65
N ARG A 91 -13.34 8.12 -9.77
CA ARG A 91 -12.13 7.73 -9.05
C ARG A 91 -12.48 6.68 -8.00
N ARG A 92 -11.52 5.79 -7.72
CA ARG A 92 -11.69 4.70 -6.77
C ARG A 92 -10.61 4.71 -5.71
N LEU A 93 -11.00 4.83 -4.46
CA LEU A 93 -10.12 4.51 -3.34
C LEU A 93 -10.29 3.01 -3.05
N VAL A 94 -9.24 2.24 -3.29
CA VAL A 94 -9.21 0.80 -3.06
C VAL A 94 -8.34 0.51 -1.86
N CYS A 95 -8.86 -0.26 -0.92
CA CYS A 95 -8.21 -0.55 0.34
C CYS A 95 -8.24 -2.05 0.61
N ARG A 96 -7.06 -2.63 0.82
CA ARG A 96 -6.88 -4.09 0.89
C ARG A 96 -6.11 -4.45 2.15
N PRO A 97 -6.82 -4.81 3.24
CA PRO A 97 -6.20 -5.38 4.43
C PRO A 97 -5.48 -6.68 4.09
N PHE A 98 -4.32 -6.90 4.70
CA PHE A 98 -3.56 -8.13 4.55
C PHE A 98 -2.55 -8.31 5.68
N ARG A 99 -2.03 -9.53 5.81
CA ARG A 99 -0.96 -9.87 6.74
C ARG A 99 0.37 -10.09 5.99
N ALA A 100 1.47 -9.64 6.61
CA ALA A 100 2.85 -9.88 6.20
C ALA A 100 3.72 -10.22 7.43
N GLY A 101 3.92 -11.53 7.69
CA GLY A 101 4.49 -12.01 8.94
C GLY A 101 3.56 -11.67 10.11
N ASP A 102 4.08 -10.96 11.10
CA ASP A 102 3.29 -10.48 12.25
C ASP A 102 2.63 -9.11 12.02
N ASN A 103 2.89 -8.48 10.87
CA ASN A 103 2.35 -7.17 10.56
C ASN A 103 0.98 -7.31 9.91
N GLU A 104 -0.04 -6.74 10.54
CA GLU A 104 -1.33 -6.48 9.90
C GLU A 104 -1.29 -5.10 9.25
N LEU A 105 -1.52 -5.07 7.95
CA LEU A 105 -1.27 -3.92 7.09
C LEU A 105 -2.48 -3.67 6.18
N ILE A 106 -2.55 -2.46 5.64
CA ILE A 106 -3.50 -2.09 4.61
C ILE A 106 -2.79 -1.44 3.43
N LEU A 107 -3.01 -1.99 2.24
CA LEU A 107 -2.62 -1.34 0.99
C LEU A 107 -3.76 -0.44 0.52
N ILE A 108 -3.47 0.84 0.31
CA ILE A 108 -4.42 1.83 -0.18
C ILE A 108 -3.92 2.37 -1.51
N VAL A 109 -4.77 2.37 -2.54
CA VAL A 109 -4.48 3.00 -3.84
C VAL A 109 -5.63 3.89 -4.28
N LEU A 110 -5.31 5.02 -4.91
CA LEU A 110 -6.28 5.89 -5.57
C LEU A 110 -6.18 5.68 -7.09
N VAL A 111 -7.21 5.08 -7.67
CA VAL A 111 -7.31 4.77 -9.09
C VAL A 111 -8.10 5.88 -9.79
N PRO A 112 -7.49 6.64 -10.73
CA PRO A 112 -8.16 7.79 -11.34
C PRO A 112 -9.34 7.44 -12.27
N GLY A 113 -9.27 6.31 -12.99
CA GLY A 113 -10.32 5.90 -13.93
C GLY A 113 -11.21 4.77 -13.41
N SER A 114 -12.50 4.79 -13.74
CA SER A 114 -13.48 3.77 -13.34
C SER A 114 -13.24 2.40 -13.99
N GLN A 115 -12.70 2.37 -15.22
CA GLN A 115 -12.40 1.15 -15.98
C GLN A 115 -10.95 0.68 -15.85
N GLN A 116 -10.11 1.42 -15.12
CA GLN A 116 -8.68 1.13 -15.02
C GLN A 116 -8.44 -0.15 -14.19
N PRO A 117 -7.77 -1.17 -14.72
CA PRO A 117 -7.52 -2.39 -13.96
C PRO A 117 -6.48 -2.12 -12.86
N TYR A 118 -6.81 -2.43 -11.60
CA TYR A 118 -5.89 -2.23 -10.45
C TYR A 118 -5.53 -3.55 -9.73
N ARG A 119 -6.35 -4.60 -9.88
CA ARG A 119 -6.22 -5.86 -9.11
C ARG A 119 -4.87 -6.55 -9.33
N MET A 120 -4.39 -6.55 -10.57
CA MET A 120 -3.08 -7.15 -10.91
C MET A 120 -1.93 -6.45 -10.18
N MET A 121 -1.89 -5.11 -10.21
CA MET A 121 -0.83 -4.33 -9.56
C MET A 121 -0.91 -4.42 -8.04
N THR A 122 -2.10 -4.34 -7.47
CA THR A 122 -2.28 -4.50 -6.02
C THR A 122 -1.95 -5.91 -5.54
N ASN A 123 -2.29 -6.97 -6.30
CA ASN A 123 -1.87 -8.34 -6.00
C ASN A 123 -0.34 -8.52 -6.08
N ARG A 124 0.33 -7.87 -7.04
CA ARG A 124 1.80 -7.84 -7.12
C ARG A 124 2.38 -7.15 -5.89
N ALA A 125 1.87 -5.98 -5.53
CA ALA A 125 2.31 -5.24 -4.35
C ALA A 125 2.20 -6.08 -3.07
N LEU A 126 1.04 -6.70 -2.81
CA LEU A 126 0.82 -7.54 -1.64
C LEU A 126 1.84 -8.68 -1.51
N ARG A 127 2.17 -9.34 -2.63
CA ARG A 127 3.18 -10.41 -2.66
C ARG A 127 4.58 -9.88 -2.35
N GLU A 128 4.97 -8.77 -2.96
CA GLU A 128 6.29 -8.17 -2.73
C GLU A 128 6.44 -7.60 -1.31
N VAL A 129 5.40 -6.97 -0.75
CA VAL A 129 5.43 -6.50 0.65
C VAL A 129 5.61 -7.69 1.60
N ARG A 130 4.91 -8.80 1.36
CA ARG A 130 5.11 -10.04 2.14
C ARG A 130 6.52 -10.58 2.03
N ARG A 131 7.18 -10.45 0.87
CA ARG A 131 8.59 -10.85 0.69
C ARG A 131 9.57 -9.90 1.40
N ILE A 132 9.28 -8.60 1.41
CA ILE A 132 10.14 -7.58 2.05
C ILE A 132 10.03 -7.65 3.57
N LEU A 133 8.82 -7.85 4.10
CA LEU A 133 8.52 -7.80 5.53
C LEU A 133 8.44 -9.17 6.20
N GLY A 134 8.10 -10.22 5.45
CA GLY A 134 8.07 -11.58 5.95
C GLY A 134 9.49 -12.13 6.15
N SER A 135 9.70 -12.84 7.25
CA SER A 135 10.68 -13.94 7.26
C SER A 135 10.30 -14.92 6.15
N ALA A 136 11.27 -15.43 5.40
CA ALA A 136 11.01 -16.43 4.38
C ALA A 136 10.23 -17.62 4.98
N GLY A 137 9.05 -17.92 4.41
CA GLY A 137 8.31 -19.17 4.62
C GLY A 137 7.31 -19.17 5.78
N GLU A 138 6.07 -19.55 5.46
CA GLU A 138 5.63 -20.93 5.70
C GLU A 138 5.19 -21.53 4.35
#